data_AF-A0A661LFY6-F1
#
_entry.id   AF-A0A661LFY6-F1
#
_cell.length_a   1.000
_cell.length_b   1.000
_cell.length_c   1.000
_cell.angle_alpha   90.00
_cell.angle_beta   90.00
_cell.angle_gamma   90.00
#
_symmetry.space_group_name_H-M   'P 1'
#
loop_
_entity.id
_entity.type
_entity.pdbx_description
1 polymer ?
#
loop_
_entity_poly.entity_id
_entity_poly.type
_entity_poly.pdbx_seq_one_letter_code
_entity_poly.pdbx_strand_id
1 'polypeptide(L)' 'MNTDRLKHKETTDIILKSFYEVYNELGNGFLESVYENALYIVLTGYGLCVERQKDISVFFRGNIIGDFKADL' A
#
# COMPACT_ATOMS: atom_id res chain seq x y z
N MET A 1 9.80 5.05 23.81
CA MET A 1 10.03 6.16 22.84
C MET A 1 8.71 6.91 22.71
N ASN A 2 8.68 8.23 22.88
CA ASN A 2 7.43 8.99 22.92
C ASN A 2 6.96 9.24 21.48
N THR A 3 6.02 8.43 20.98
CA THR A 3 5.56 8.42 19.57
C THR A 3 4.38 9.34 19.30
N ASP A 4 3.86 10.03 20.33
CA ASP A 4 2.75 10.98 20.26
C ASP A 4 2.96 12.14 19.26
N ARG A 5 4.21 12.41 18.83
CA ARG A 5 4.53 13.51 17.88
C ARG A 5 4.63 13.06 16.41
N LEU A 6 4.30 11.83 16.07
CA LEU A 6 4.36 11.35 14.68
C LEU A 6 3.11 11.78 13.89
N LYS A 7 3.34 12.53 12.80
CA LYS A 7 2.28 13.12 11.94
C LYS A 7 1.25 12.11 11.42
N HIS A 8 1.67 10.87 11.16
CA HIS A 8 0.84 9.82 10.56
C HIS A 8 0.73 8.58 11.45
N LYS A 9 0.88 8.74 12.78
CA LYS A 9 0.95 7.61 13.72
C LYS A 9 -0.17 6.58 13.51
N GLU A 10 -1.42 7.02 13.48
CA GLU A 10 -2.58 6.13 13.37
C GLU A 10 -2.57 5.35 12.05
N THR A 11 -2.33 6.02 10.92
CA THR A 11 -2.24 5.38 9.61
C THR A 11 -1.07 4.40 9.55
N THR A 12 0.10 4.78 10.07
CA THR A 12 1.27 3.91 10.14
C THR A 12 1.00 2.67 11.01
N ASP A 13 0.36 2.84 12.16
CA ASP A 13 0.01 1.73 13.05
C ASP A 13 -0.92 0.73 12.34
N ILE A 14 -1.92 1.21 11.59
CA ILE A 14 -2.80 0.37 10.77
C ILE A 14 -2.01 -0.36 9.70
N ILE A 15 -1.17 0.32 8.93
CA ILE A 15 -0.38 -0.29 7.85
C ILE A 15 0.52 -1.40 8.39
N LEU A 16 1.22 -1.14 9.50
CA LEU A 16 2.09 -2.14 10.14
C LEU A 16 1.29 -3.35 10.63
N LYS A 17 0.14 -3.12 11.25
CA LYS A 17 -0.76 -4.18 11.68
C LYS A 17 -1.21 -5.04 10.50
N SER A 18 -1.67 -4.41 9.42
CA SER A 18 -2.11 -5.09 8.19
C SER A 18 -1.00 -5.93 7.58
N PHE A 19 0.23 -5.42 7.54
CA PHE A 19 1.40 -6.16 7.06
C PHE A 19 1.60 -7.46 7.86
N TYR A 20 1.61 -7.38 9.19
CA TYR A 20 1.80 -8.56 10.03
C TYR A 20 0.64 -9.55 9.93
N GLU A 21 -0.60 -9.09 9.77
CA GLU A 21 -1.76 -9.98 9.53
C GLU A 21 -1.58 -10.77 8.25
N VAL A 22 -1.26 -10.11 7.15
CA VAL A 22 -0.98 -10.77 5.85
C VAL A 22 0.19 -11.74 5.98
N TYR A 23 1.29 -11.32 6.61
CA TYR A 23 2.47 -12.16 6.78
C TYR A 23 2.19 -13.41 7.63
N ASN A 24 1.46 -13.25 8.74
CA ASN A 24 1.13 -14.36 9.64
C ASN A 24 0.13 -15.35 9.01
N GLU A 25 -0.77 -14.87 8.15
CA GLU A 25 -1.77 -15.71 7.49
C GLU A 25 -1.21 -16.43 6.25
N LEU A 26 -0.51 -15.71 5.37
CA LEU A 26 0.00 -16.27 4.11
C LEU A 26 1.39 -16.89 4.23
N GLY A 27 2.21 -16.44 5.18
CA GLY A 27 3.62 -16.80 5.26
C GLY A 27 4.42 -16.30 4.04
N ASN A 28 5.50 -17.00 3.72
CA ASN A 28 6.36 -16.70 2.56
C ASN A 28 6.14 -17.69 1.40
N GLY A 29 6.46 -17.28 0.17
CA GLY A 29 6.51 -18.18 -1.00
C GLY A 29 5.57 -17.84 -2.16
N PHE A 30 4.73 -16.80 -2.02
CA PHE A 30 3.87 -16.33 -3.09
C PHE A 30 4.51 -15.23 -3.95
N LEU A 31 3.90 -14.96 -5.10
CA LEU A 31 4.25 -13.81 -5.93
C LEU A 31 3.82 -12.51 -5.24
N GLU A 32 4.54 -11.42 -5.52
CA GLU A 32 4.24 -10.08 -5.03
C GLU A 32 2.77 -9.67 -5.22
N SER A 33 2.20 -9.97 -6.38
CA SER A 33 0.79 -9.68 -6.67
C SER A 33 -0.18 -10.34 -5.70
N VAL A 34 0.16 -11.49 -5.11
CA VAL A 34 -0.67 -12.13 -4.08
C VAL A 34 -0.63 -11.33 -2.77
N TYR A 35 0.56 -10.85 -2.38
CA TYR A 35 0.71 -9.99 -1.20
C TYR A 35 0.04 -8.63 -1.39
N GLU A 36 0.15 -8.02 -2.57
CA GLU A 36 -0.54 -6.77 -2.91
C GLU A 36 -2.07 -6.95 -2.79
N ASN A 37 -2.62 -8.04 -3.33
CA ASN A 37 -4.04 -8.38 -3.20
C ASN A 37 -4.47 -8.53 -1.74
N ALA A 38 -3.71 -9.28 -0.94
CA ALA A 38 -4.03 -9.53 0.46
C ALA A 38 -3.96 -8.23 1.28
N LEU A 39 -2.91 -7.43 1.09
CA LEU A 39 -2.72 -6.18 1.81
C LEU A 39 -3.82 -5.16 1.49
N TYR A 40 -4.26 -5.10 0.23
CA TYR A 40 -5.41 -4.28 -0.15
C TYR A 40 -6.69 -4.68 0.59
N ILE A 41 -6.97 -5.98 0.68
CA ILE A 41 -8.17 -6.48 1.40
C ILE A 41 -8.12 -6.06 2.86
N VAL A 42 -6.98 -6.25 3.53
CA VAL A 42 -6.84 -5.92 4.95
C VAL A 42 -6.91 -4.41 5.20
N LEU A 43 -6.19 -3.60 4.42
CA LEU A 43 -6.20 -2.14 4.57
C LEU A 43 -7.58 -1.53 4.33
N THR A 44 -8.29 -1.97 3.29
CA THR A 44 -9.66 -1.52 3.02
C THR A 44 -10.66 -2.03 4.07
N GLY A 45 -10.45 -3.23 4.61
CA GLY A 45 -11.19 -3.76 5.77
C GLY A 45 -11.04 -2.91 7.03
N TYR A 46 -9.89 -2.25 7.20
CA TYR A 46 -9.67 -1.25 8.25
C TYR A 46 -10.24 0.15 7.94
N GLY A 47 -10.93 0.31 6.80
CA GLY A 47 -11.57 1.56 6.41
C GLY A 47 -10.63 2.58 5.77
N LEU A 48 -9.41 2.18 5.39
CA LEU A 48 -8.53 3.06 4.61
C LEU A 48 -9.02 3.16 3.17
N CYS A 49 -8.94 4.36 2.60
CA CYS A 49 -9.12 4.58 1.17
C CYS A 49 -7.83 4.19 0.46
N VAL A 50 -7.86 3.10 -0.29
CA VAL A 50 -6.69 2.51 -0.90
C VAL A 50 -6.96 2.25 -2.38
N GLU A 51 -5.99 2.58 -3.23
CA GLU A 51 -6.01 2.34 -4.67
C GLU A 51 -4.85 1.40 -5.02
N ARG A 52 -4.99 0.63 -6.10
CA ARG A 52 -3.95 -0.28 -6.58
C ARG A 52 -3.69 -0.06 -8.05
N GLN A 53 -2.45 -0.28 -8.46
CA GLN A 53 -2.04 -0.20 -9.87
C GLN A 53 -2.51 1.11 -10.50
N LYS A 54 -2.39 2.21 -9.75
CA LYS A 54 -2.94 3.51 -10.14
C LYS A 54 -2.12 4.07 -11.29
N ASP A 55 -2.79 4.38 -12.39
CA ASP A 55 -2.14 5.02 -13.53
C ASP A 55 -1.76 6.46 -13.17
N ILE A 56 -0.46 6.76 -13.30
CA ILE A 56 0.13 8.08 -13.13
C ILE A 56 0.73 8.51 -14.46
N SER A 57 0.16 9.54 -15.07
CA SER A 57 0.69 10.06 -16.34
C SER A 57 2.10 10.62 -16.15
N VAL A 58 3.02 10.14 -16.98
CA VAL A 58 4.43 10.52 -16.97
C VAL A 58 4.65 11.64 -18.00
N PHE A 59 5.17 12.76 -17.52
CA PHE A 59 5.47 13.93 -18.35
C PHE A 59 6.96 14.02 -18.65
N PHE A 60 7.30 14.22 -19.93
CA PHE A 60 8.64 14.58 -20.36
C PHE A 60 8.57 15.83 -21.23
N ARG A 61 9.26 16.90 -20.79
CA ARG A 61 9.29 18.21 -21.46
C ARG A 61 7.89 18.76 -21.77
N GLY A 62 6.95 18.61 -20.82
CA GLY A 62 5.57 19.08 -20.96
C GLY A 62 4.65 18.18 -21.80
N ASN A 63 5.15 17.07 -22.35
CA ASN A 63 4.33 16.11 -23.11
C ASN A 63 4.12 14.84 -22.29
N ILE A 64 2.93 14.23 -22.40
CA ILE A 64 2.65 12.92 -21.82
C ILE A 64 3.38 11.86 -22.67
N ILE A 65 4.22 11.04 -22.04
CA ILE A 65 4.98 9.97 -22.72
C ILE A 65 4.47 8.57 -22.40
N GLY A 66 3.48 8.45 -21.53
CA GLY A 66 2.86 7.19 -21.12
C GLY A 66 2.36 7.27 -19.68
N ASP A 67 1.86 6.14 -19.19
CA ASP A 67 1.38 6.00 -17.81
C ASP A 67 2.28 5.04 -17.03
N PHE A 68 2.58 5.40 -15.79
CA PHE A 68 3.25 4.55 -14.82
C PHE A 68 2.20 3.98 -13.87
N LYS A 69 2.18 2.66 -13.71
CA LYS A 69 1.33 2.00 -12.71
C LYS A 69 2.04 2.01 -11.37
N ALA A 70 1.59 2.89 -10.49
CA ALA A 70 2.01 2.87 -9.10
C ALA A 70 1.35 1.70 -8.38
N ASP A 71 2.15 0.95 -7.65
CA ASP A 71 1.66 -0.06 -6.72
C ASP A 71 0.86 0.58 -5.56
N LEU A 72 0.40 -0.27 -4.64
CA LEU A 72 -0.36 0.02 -3.43
C LEU A 72 0.21 1.15 -2.54
#